data_AF-A0A252E771-F1
#
_entry.id   AF-A0A252E771-F1
#
_cell.length_a   1.000
_cell.length_b   1.000
_cell.length_c   1.000
_cell.angle_alpha   90.00
_cell.angle_beta   90.00
_cell.angle_gamma   90.00
#
_symmetry.space_group_name_H-M   'P 1'
#
loop_
_entity.id
_entity.type
_entity.pdbx_description
1 polymer ?
#
loop_
_entity_poly.entity_id
_entity_poly.type
_entity_poly.pdbx_seq_one_letter_code
_entity_poly.pdbx_strand_id
1 'polypeptide(L)'
;MKKPNFQAWLQQPISDDPEVILAGKLEYLRLYLTDAMREIRNKAELTQAQLAEKLGVKQAAVSKLESALKDHELESVLHYLHTLGADLLIAVKQGDDLYQASDNDGVLLVDVPDVVSQKALAANMNLREYVRAAIEKFSSEDNRLRTALVKLLESDESVAVKVRELLITKTTQEIVVYLEKCLSLPEEDRIFAVKNVLAGSVAVAESNRGTSNEINELELLDLAEELLEKLAEILG
;
A
#
# COMPACT_ATOMS: atom_id res chain seq x y z
N MET A 1 12.28 5.77 -28.61
CA MET A 1 12.61 7.15 -28.15
C MET A 1 12.78 7.11 -26.63
N LYS A 2 13.76 7.81 -26.04
CA LYS A 2 13.79 7.99 -24.59
C LYS A 2 12.51 8.74 -24.20
N LYS A 3 11.70 8.20 -23.29
CA LYS A 3 10.48 8.89 -22.80
C LYS A 3 10.94 10.18 -22.08
N PRO A 4 10.52 11.38 -22.54
CA PRO A 4 10.81 12.62 -21.82
C PRO A 4 10.41 12.52 -20.34
N ASN A 5 11.25 12.99 -19.42
CA ASN A 5 10.90 12.98 -17.99
C ASN A 5 10.05 14.22 -17.67
N PHE A 6 8.74 14.04 -17.41
CA PHE A 6 7.80 15.12 -17.08
C PHE A 6 8.26 15.95 -15.90
N GLN A 7 8.66 15.28 -14.82
CA GLN A 7 9.15 15.93 -13.61
C GLN A 7 10.36 16.78 -13.93
N ALA A 8 11.30 16.29 -14.75
CA ALA A 8 12.46 17.08 -15.13
C ALA A 8 12.11 18.31 -16.00
N TRP A 9 11.10 18.22 -16.87
CA TRP A 9 10.66 19.33 -17.71
C TRP A 9 9.82 20.36 -16.96
N LEU A 10 8.90 19.94 -16.08
CA LEU A 10 8.16 20.85 -15.19
C LEU A 10 9.08 21.62 -14.24
N GLN A 11 10.18 21.00 -13.83
CA GLN A 11 11.18 21.62 -12.96
C GLN A 11 12.16 22.51 -13.73
N GLN A 12 12.13 22.52 -15.07
CA GLN A 12 12.85 23.51 -15.85
C GLN A 12 12.07 24.83 -15.83
N PRO A 13 12.67 25.94 -15.36
CA PRO A 13 12.04 27.25 -15.41
C PRO A 13 12.05 27.74 -16.86
N ILE A 14 11.05 27.33 -17.64
CA ILE A 14 10.87 27.76 -19.03
C ILE A 14 10.23 29.15 -19.07
N SER A 15 9.34 29.43 -18.11
CA SER A 15 8.69 30.72 -17.87
C SER A 15 7.92 30.68 -16.55
N ASP A 16 7.81 31.80 -15.84
CA ASP A 16 6.93 31.96 -14.67
C ASP A 16 5.52 32.43 -15.05
N ASP A 17 5.26 32.66 -16.34
CA ASP A 17 3.95 33.06 -16.85
C ASP A 17 2.94 31.90 -16.71
N PRO A 18 1.83 32.10 -15.95
CA PRO A 18 0.80 31.07 -15.75
C PRO A 18 0.21 30.51 -17.04
N GLU A 19 0.04 31.34 -18.08
CA GLU A 19 -0.53 30.89 -19.35
C GLU A 19 0.43 29.97 -20.12
N VAL A 20 1.72 30.30 -20.09
CA VAL A 20 2.78 29.49 -20.72
C VAL A 20 2.91 28.15 -20.02
N ILE A 21 2.88 28.14 -18.68
CA ILE A 21 2.93 26.90 -17.88
C ILE A 21 1.72 26.02 -18.19
N LEU A 22 0.50 26.59 -18.25
CA LEU A 22 -0.72 25.86 -18.56
C LEU A 22 -0.68 25.26 -19.96
N ALA A 23 -0.33 26.06 -20.97
CA ALA A 23 -0.22 25.60 -22.35
C ALA A 23 0.78 24.44 -22.48
N GLY A 24 1.93 24.54 -21.82
CA GLY A 24 2.93 23.49 -21.83
C GLY A 24 2.46 22.20 -21.14
N LYS A 25 1.74 22.29 -20.00
CA LYS A 25 1.11 21.12 -19.34
C LYS A 25 0.08 20.43 -20.24
N LEU A 26 -0.74 21.21 -20.96
CA LEU A 26 -1.74 20.69 -21.89
C LEU A 26 -1.08 19.97 -23.07
N GLU A 27 -0.05 20.57 -23.67
CA GLU A 27 0.67 19.97 -24.80
C GLU A 27 1.36 18.65 -24.40
N TYR A 28 1.97 18.64 -23.21
CA TYR A 28 2.56 17.43 -22.66
C TYR A 28 1.53 16.32 -22.48
N LEU A 29 0.39 16.62 -21.85
CA LEU A 29 -0.68 15.65 -21.65
C LEU A 29 -1.15 15.05 -22.97
N ARG A 30 -1.36 15.88 -24.00
CA ARG A 30 -1.78 15.44 -25.34
C ARG A 30 -0.78 14.50 -26.00
N LEU A 31 0.51 14.85 -25.97
CA LEU A 31 1.59 14.02 -26.53
C LEU A 31 1.62 12.64 -25.87
N TYR A 32 1.60 12.60 -24.55
CA TYR A 32 1.72 11.35 -23.80
C TYR A 32 0.49 10.47 -23.90
N LEU A 33 -0.69 11.07 -23.85
CA LEU A 33 -1.94 10.36 -24.03
C LEU A 33 -2.00 9.74 -25.43
N THR A 34 -1.59 10.49 -26.45
CA THR A 34 -1.50 10.01 -27.84
C THR A 34 -0.55 8.81 -27.96
N ASP A 35 0.65 8.91 -27.38
CA ASP A 35 1.63 7.82 -27.42
C ASP A 35 1.14 6.58 -26.65
N ALA A 36 0.52 6.76 -25.50
CA ALA A 36 -0.08 5.67 -24.72
C ALA A 36 -1.21 4.97 -25.51
N MET A 37 -2.12 5.73 -26.13
CA MET A 37 -3.21 5.20 -26.94
C MET A 37 -2.68 4.37 -28.13
N ARG A 38 -1.61 4.83 -28.78
CA ARG A 38 -0.92 4.09 -29.85
C ARG A 38 -0.26 2.82 -29.32
N GLU A 39 0.46 2.91 -28.20
CA GLU A 39 1.07 1.74 -27.56
C GLU A 39 0.03 0.67 -27.21
N ILE A 40 -1.11 1.07 -26.62
CA ILE A 40 -2.20 0.15 -26.23
C ILE A 40 -2.83 -0.50 -27.48
N ARG A 41 -3.14 0.29 -28.53
CA ARG A 41 -3.66 -0.27 -29.78
C ARG A 41 -2.68 -1.25 -30.42
N ASN A 42 -1.38 -0.92 -30.43
CA ASN A 42 -0.36 -1.80 -30.99
C ASN A 42 -0.23 -3.10 -30.18
N LYS A 43 -0.34 -3.07 -28.85
CA LYS A 43 -0.38 -4.27 -27.99
C LYS A 43 -1.62 -5.14 -28.25
N ALA A 44 -2.73 -4.53 -28.65
CA ALA A 44 -3.92 -5.23 -29.10
C ALA A 44 -3.84 -5.70 -30.57
N GLU A 45 -2.71 -5.47 -31.25
CA GLU A 45 -2.44 -5.87 -32.65
C GLU A 45 -3.46 -5.30 -33.66
N LEU A 46 -4.07 -4.16 -33.37
CA LEU A 46 -5.07 -3.53 -34.24
C LEU A 46 -4.44 -2.43 -35.09
N THR A 47 -4.85 -2.35 -36.36
CA THR A 47 -4.65 -1.16 -37.18
C THR A 47 -5.64 -0.05 -36.80
N GLN A 48 -5.38 1.18 -37.22
CA GLN A 48 -6.33 2.29 -37.02
C GLN A 48 -7.70 2.02 -37.66
N ALA A 49 -7.72 1.36 -38.82
CA ALA A 49 -8.96 1.03 -39.52
C ALA A 49 -9.79 -0.01 -38.74
N GLN A 50 -9.15 -1.06 -38.22
CA GLN A 50 -9.81 -2.09 -37.41
C GLN A 50 -10.32 -1.53 -36.08
N LEU A 51 -9.56 -0.64 -35.44
CA LEU A 51 -10.05 0.02 -34.22
C LEU A 51 -11.23 0.95 -34.53
N ALA A 52 -11.17 1.69 -35.65
CA ALA A 52 -12.28 2.54 -36.08
C ALA A 52 -13.56 1.74 -36.33
N GLU A 53 -13.44 0.56 -36.94
CA GLU A 53 -14.54 -0.38 -37.13
C GLU A 53 -15.13 -0.84 -35.78
N LYS A 54 -14.30 -1.23 -34.82
CA LYS A 54 -14.75 -1.59 -33.46
C LYS A 54 -15.45 -0.44 -32.73
N LEU A 55 -14.97 0.79 -32.93
CA LEU A 55 -15.55 2.00 -32.35
C LEU A 55 -16.81 2.48 -33.10
N GLY A 56 -17.14 1.91 -34.26
CA GLY A 56 -18.25 2.39 -35.10
C GLY A 56 -18.00 3.78 -35.70
N VAL A 57 -16.74 4.18 -35.87
CA VAL A 57 -16.34 5.50 -36.40
C VAL A 57 -15.52 5.37 -37.68
N LYS A 58 -15.27 6.50 -38.36
CA LYS A 58 -14.38 6.53 -39.53
C LYS A 58 -12.92 6.46 -39.07
N GLN A 59 -12.04 5.82 -39.86
CA GLN A 59 -10.59 5.78 -39.59
C GLN A 59 -9.99 7.18 -39.35
N ALA A 60 -10.48 8.20 -40.03
CA ALA A 60 -10.04 9.58 -39.83
C ALA A 60 -10.26 10.09 -38.38
N ALA A 61 -11.29 9.61 -37.69
CA ALA A 61 -11.53 9.94 -36.28
C ALA A 61 -10.45 9.33 -35.37
N VAL A 62 -10.09 8.07 -35.60
CA VAL A 62 -8.97 7.41 -34.89
C VAL A 62 -7.64 8.09 -35.20
N SER A 63 -7.38 8.46 -36.45
CA SER A 63 -6.18 9.21 -36.82
C SER A 63 -6.10 10.59 -36.14
N LYS A 64 -7.24 11.24 -35.91
CA LYS A 64 -7.30 12.51 -35.17
C LYS A 64 -6.98 12.29 -33.68
N LEU A 65 -7.57 11.25 -33.08
CA LEU A 65 -7.32 10.86 -31.69
C LEU A 65 -5.87 10.45 -31.44
N GLU A 66 -5.25 9.75 -32.38
CA GLU A 66 -3.84 9.38 -32.28
C GLU A 66 -2.89 10.48 -32.81
N SER A 67 -3.32 11.75 -32.86
CA SER A 67 -2.47 12.86 -33.29
C SER A 67 -2.36 13.90 -32.19
N ALA A 68 -1.14 14.17 -31.73
CA ALA A 68 -0.87 15.20 -30.72
C ALA A 68 -1.16 16.63 -31.21
N LEU A 69 -1.24 16.85 -32.53
CA LEU A 69 -1.52 18.15 -33.15
C LEU A 69 -3.01 18.50 -33.18
N LYS A 70 -3.87 17.66 -32.60
CA LYS A 70 -5.32 17.81 -32.63
C LYS A 70 -5.87 17.71 -31.21
N ASP A 71 -6.90 18.50 -30.94
CA ASP A 71 -7.62 18.40 -29.68
C ASP A 71 -8.42 17.09 -29.63
N HIS A 72 -8.44 16.49 -28.43
CA HIS A 72 -9.19 15.29 -28.11
C HIS A 72 -10.25 15.62 -27.06
N GLU A 73 -11.49 15.21 -27.33
CA GLU A 73 -12.53 15.19 -26.29
C GLU A 73 -12.25 14.03 -25.34
N LEU A 74 -12.37 14.27 -24.04
CA LEU A 74 -12.05 13.29 -23.01
C LEU A 74 -12.93 12.04 -23.15
N GLU A 75 -14.21 12.22 -23.47
CA GLU A 75 -15.18 11.17 -23.72
C GLU A 75 -14.75 10.26 -24.89
N SER A 76 -14.20 10.86 -25.95
CA SER A 76 -13.68 10.10 -27.10
C SER A 76 -12.45 9.27 -26.73
N VAL A 77 -11.58 9.80 -25.86
CA VAL A 77 -10.43 9.07 -25.32
C VAL A 77 -10.89 7.92 -24.43
N LEU A 78 -11.87 8.15 -23.56
CA LEU A 78 -12.42 7.11 -22.68
C LEU A 78 -13.06 5.98 -23.50
N HIS A 79 -13.88 6.29 -24.50
CA HIS A 79 -14.44 5.28 -25.40
C HIS A 79 -13.37 4.49 -26.17
N TYR A 80 -12.32 5.18 -26.64
CA TYR A 80 -11.19 4.53 -27.29
C TYR A 80 -10.52 3.51 -26.36
N LEU A 81 -10.19 3.91 -25.13
CA LEU A 81 -9.48 3.08 -24.17
C LEU A 81 -10.35 1.92 -23.68
N HIS A 82 -11.62 2.18 -23.35
CA HIS A 82 -12.58 1.16 -22.94
C HIS A 82 -12.76 0.08 -24.01
N THR A 83 -12.82 0.47 -25.30
CA THR A 83 -12.92 -0.49 -26.42
C THR A 83 -11.70 -1.43 -26.52
N LEU A 84 -10.56 -1.01 -25.98
CA LEU A 84 -9.33 -1.80 -25.88
C LEU A 84 -9.18 -2.51 -24.53
N GLY A 85 -10.18 -2.42 -23.64
CA GLY A 85 -10.12 -2.96 -22.29
C GLY A 85 -9.11 -2.25 -21.39
N ALA A 86 -8.87 -0.96 -21.65
CA ALA A 86 -7.98 -0.12 -20.85
C ALA A 86 -8.75 0.98 -20.13
N ASP A 87 -8.33 1.28 -18.91
CA ASP A 87 -8.89 2.36 -18.10
C ASP A 87 -7.95 3.56 -18.04
N LEU A 88 -8.54 4.76 -18.01
CA LEU A 88 -7.81 6.01 -17.82
C LEU A 88 -7.88 6.42 -16.35
N LEU A 89 -6.75 6.27 -15.64
CA LEU A 89 -6.64 6.70 -14.25
C LEU A 89 -6.24 8.18 -14.19
N ILE A 90 -7.05 8.99 -13.50
CA ILE A 90 -6.85 10.44 -13.38
C ILE A 90 -6.97 10.84 -11.92
N ALA A 91 -6.06 11.71 -11.46
CA ALA A 91 -6.15 12.35 -10.15
C ALA A 91 -5.84 13.84 -10.26
N VAL A 92 -6.35 14.60 -9.29
CA VAL A 92 -6.09 16.02 -9.09
C VAL A 92 -5.25 16.17 -7.82
N LYS A 93 -4.13 16.89 -7.92
CA LYS A 93 -3.26 17.19 -6.76
C LYS A 93 -3.42 18.66 -6.37
N GLN A 94 -3.67 18.91 -5.08
CA GLN A 94 -3.71 20.25 -4.50
C GLN A 94 -2.87 20.26 -3.22
N GLY A 95 -1.69 20.89 -3.28
CA GLY A 95 -0.73 20.78 -2.18
C GLY A 95 -0.34 19.31 -1.95
N ASP A 96 -0.58 18.83 -0.73
CA ASP A 96 -0.32 17.45 -0.33
C ASP A 96 -1.49 16.50 -0.60
N ASP A 97 -2.69 17.03 -0.89
CA ASP A 97 -3.88 16.23 -1.14
C ASP A 97 -3.91 15.69 -2.58
N LEU A 98 -4.36 14.44 -2.71
CA LEU A 98 -4.59 13.76 -3.99
C LEU A 98 -6.03 13.25 -4.08
N TYR A 99 -6.77 13.74 -5.07
CA TYR A 99 -8.16 13.39 -5.33
C TYR A 99 -8.23 12.54 -6.59
N GLN A 100 -8.45 11.23 -6.45
CA GLN A 100 -8.67 10.35 -7.61
C GLN A 100 -10.06 10.60 -8.20
N ALA A 101 -10.10 10.91 -9.50
CA ALA A 101 -11.33 11.25 -10.23
C ALA A 101 -11.83 10.13 -11.15
N SER A 102 -11.01 9.10 -11.39
CA SER A 102 -11.39 7.90 -12.16
C SER A 102 -12.03 6.83 -11.29
N ASP A 103 -12.95 6.04 -11.88
CA ASP A 103 -13.63 4.91 -11.23
C ASP A 103 -12.65 3.82 -10.78
N ASN A 104 -13.03 3.01 -9.79
CA ASN A 104 -12.11 2.18 -8.99
C ASN A 104 -12.63 0.76 -8.70
N ASP A 105 -12.14 -0.21 -9.48
CA ASP A 105 -12.12 -1.64 -9.11
C ASP A 105 -10.72 -2.03 -8.58
N GLY A 106 -10.34 -1.50 -7.41
CA GLY A 106 -9.15 -1.92 -6.65
C GLY A 106 -7.82 -1.28 -7.05
N VAL A 107 -7.82 -0.15 -7.78
CA VAL A 107 -6.59 0.58 -8.13
C VAL A 107 -6.60 1.99 -7.55
N LEU A 108 -5.66 2.24 -6.63
CA LEU A 108 -5.42 3.55 -6.03
C LEU A 108 -4.19 4.21 -6.68
N LEU A 109 -4.35 5.45 -7.14
CA LEU A 109 -3.23 6.32 -7.50
C LEU A 109 -2.59 6.85 -6.22
N VAL A 110 -1.28 6.65 -6.08
CA VAL A 110 -0.50 7.12 -4.94
C VAL A 110 0.57 8.07 -5.46
N ASP A 111 0.70 9.23 -4.81
CA ASP A 111 1.80 10.14 -5.09
C ASP A 111 3.10 9.56 -4.51
N VAL A 112 4.09 9.35 -5.36
CA VAL A 112 5.35 8.72 -5.00
C VAL A 112 6.47 9.77 -5.11
N PRO A 113 7.10 10.18 -3.99
CA PRO A 113 8.13 11.21 -3.99
C PRO A 113 9.32 10.88 -4.89
N ASP A 114 9.96 11.91 -5.45
CA ASP A 114 11.12 11.77 -6.36
C ASP A 114 12.27 10.97 -5.76
N VAL A 115 12.47 11.05 -4.44
CA VAL A 115 13.48 10.27 -3.71
C VAL A 115 13.28 8.77 -3.89
N VAL A 116 12.03 8.29 -3.99
CA VAL A 116 11.73 6.87 -4.22
C VAL A 116 12.09 6.48 -5.65
N SER A 117 11.80 7.34 -6.63
CA SER A 117 12.23 7.15 -8.03
C SER A 117 13.74 7.06 -8.18
N GLN A 118 14.49 7.90 -7.46
CA GLN A 118 15.95 7.84 -7.44
C GLN A 118 16.47 6.53 -6.83
N LYS A 119 15.85 6.06 -5.74
CA LYS A 119 16.20 4.78 -5.12
C LYS A 119 15.90 3.59 -6.03
N ALA A 120 14.77 3.60 -6.74
CA ALA A 120 14.43 2.57 -7.72
C ALA A 120 15.46 2.49 -8.85
N LEU A 121 15.88 3.64 -9.38
CA LEU A 121 16.94 3.73 -10.40
C LEU A 121 18.28 3.21 -9.86
N ALA A 122 18.67 3.58 -8.64
CA ALA A 122 19.89 3.11 -8.00
C ALA A 122 19.88 1.58 -7.78
N ALA A 123 18.70 1.01 -7.54
CA ALA A 123 18.48 -0.43 -7.44
C ALA A 123 18.33 -1.13 -8.80
N ASN A 124 18.42 -0.40 -9.91
CA ASN A 124 18.20 -0.89 -11.28
C ASN A 124 16.83 -1.59 -11.46
N MET A 125 15.81 -1.11 -10.74
CA MET A 125 14.43 -1.59 -10.78
C MET A 125 13.52 -0.53 -11.40
N ASN A 126 12.39 -0.95 -11.98
CA ASN A 126 11.35 0.02 -12.27
C ASN A 126 10.66 0.48 -10.97
N LEU A 127 10.09 1.68 -10.97
CA LEU A 127 9.50 2.28 -9.77
C LEU A 127 8.42 1.39 -9.13
N ARG A 128 7.57 0.78 -9.95
CA ARG A 128 6.48 -0.07 -9.48
C ARG A 128 7.00 -1.33 -8.78
N GLU A 129 8.00 -1.98 -9.38
CA GLU A 129 8.69 -3.14 -8.80
C GLU A 129 9.38 -2.77 -7.50
N TYR A 130 10.09 -1.65 -7.48
CA TYR A 130 10.78 -1.17 -6.28
C TYR A 130 9.80 -0.94 -5.12
N VAL A 131 8.69 -0.23 -5.38
CA VAL A 131 7.66 0.03 -4.35
C VAL A 131 7.01 -1.28 -3.90
N ARG A 132 6.68 -2.18 -4.83
CA ARG A 132 6.12 -3.50 -4.47
C ARG A 132 7.08 -4.30 -3.59
N ALA A 133 8.34 -4.41 -3.97
CA ALA A 133 9.35 -5.12 -3.20
C ALA A 133 9.58 -4.49 -1.82
N ALA A 134 9.53 -3.16 -1.72
CA ALA A 134 9.62 -2.45 -0.45
C ALA A 134 8.41 -2.74 0.45
N ILE A 135 7.19 -2.74 -0.11
CA ILE A 135 5.97 -3.08 0.63
C ILE A 135 6.00 -4.55 1.05
N GLU A 136 6.35 -5.48 0.15
CA GLU A 136 6.47 -6.91 0.48
C GLU A 136 7.49 -7.14 1.59
N LYS A 137 8.63 -6.46 1.55
CA LYS A 137 9.63 -6.51 2.63
C LYS A 137 9.04 -6.00 3.95
N PHE A 138 8.38 -4.84 3.93
CA PHE A 138 7.75 -4.26 5.12
C PHE A 138 6.66 -5.17 5.70
N SER A 139 5.76 -5.66 4.85
CA SER A 139 4.73 -6.63 5.22
C SER A 139 5.31 -7.96 5.68
N SER A 140 6.49 -8.36 5.19
CA SER A 140 7.17 -9.57 5.66
C SER A 140 7.81 -9.40 7.04
N GLU A 141 8.28 -8.20 7.39
CA GLU A 141 8.81 -7.90 8.73
C GLU A 141 7.68 -7.91 9.76
N ASP A 142 6.52 -7.32 9.43
CA ASP A 142 5.32 -7.34 10.27
C ASP A 142 4.73 -8.76 10.39
N ASN A 143 4.70 -9.51 9.28
CA ASN A 143 4.33 -10.93 9.31
C ASN A 143 5.32 -11.81 10.07
N ARG A 144 6.61 -11.47 10.16
CA ARG A 144 7.58 -12.26 10.95
C ARG A 144 7.25 -12.20 12.44
N LEU A 145 6.96 -11.02 12.96
CA LEU A 145 6.51 -10.84 14.35
C LEU A 145 5.22 -11.62 14.61
N ARG A 146 4.22 -11.44 13.75
CA ARG A 146 2.95 -12.16 13.84
C ARG A 146 3.11 -13.68 13.79
N THR A 147 3.94 -14.16 12.87
CA THR A 147 4.22 -15.60 12.71
C THR A 147 4.98 -16.17 13.90
N ALA A 148 5.95 -15.42 14.46
CA ALA A 148 6.66 -15.82 15.67
C ALA A 148 5.73 -15.90 16.88
N LEU A 149 4.84 -14.93 17.04
CA LEU A 149 3.82 -14.92 18.10
C LEU A 149 2.85 -16.10 17.98
N VAL A 150 2.34 -16.38 16.78
CA VAL A 150 1.48 -17.55 16.54
C VAL A 150 2.23 -18.84 16.87
N LYS A 151 3.46 -19.00 16.36
CA LYS A 151 4.28 -20.20 16.60
C LYS A 151 4.57 -20.41 18.08
N LEU A 152 4.85 -19.34 18.83
CA LEU A 152 5.08 -19.41 20.26
C LEU A 152 3.82 -19.83 21.00
N LEU A 153 2.68 -19.19 20.72
CA LEU A 153 1.41 -19.51 21.38
C LEU A 153 0.85 -20.89 21.03
N GLU A 154 1.18 -21.43 19.85
CA GLU A 154 0.83 -22.79 19.46
C GLU A 154 1.80 -23.85 20.01
N SER A 155 2.97 -23.44 20.53
CA SER A 155 3.94 -24.36 21.10
C SER A 155 3.51 -24.91 22.47
N ASP A 156 4.03 -26.08 22.83
CA ASP A 156 3.84 -26.71 24.14
C ASP A 156 4.81 -26.16 25.20
N GLU A 157 5.43 -25.02 24.96
CA GLU A 157 6.30 -24.38 25.94
C GLU A 157 5.51 -23.93 27.17
N SER A 158 6.13 -24.04 28.34
CA SER A 158 5.44 -23.75 29.61
C SER A 158 4.89 -22.32 29.67
N VAL A 159 5.60 -21.36 29.06
CA VAL A 159 5.17 -19.95 28.95
C VAL A 159 3.92 -19.83 28.08
N ALA A 160 3.90 -20.49 26.92
CA ALA A 160 2.76 -20.46 25.99
C ALA A 160 1.51 -21.16 26.56
N VAL A 161 1.70 -22.26 27.31
CA VAL A 161 0.62 -22.94 28.02
C VAL A 161 0.02 -22.02 29.09
N LYS A 162 0.85 -21.41 29.95
CA LYS A 162 0.40 -20.46 30.99
C LYS A 162 -0.35 -19.27 30.41
N VAL A 163 0.14 -18.68 29.31
CA VAL A 163 -0.53 -17.55 28.64
C VAL A 163 -1.89 -17.96 28.07
N ARG A 164 -2.02 -19.17 27.49
CA ARG A 164 -3.31 -19.69 27.01
C ARG A 164 -4.27 -20.01 28.14
N GLU A 165 -3.79 -20.56 29.25
CA GLU A 165 -4.60 -20.84 30.44
C GLU A 165 -5.12 -19.54 31.08
N LEU A 166 -4.28 -18.51 31.19
CA LEU A 166 -4.67 -17.21 31.72
C LEU A 166 -5.65 -16.46 30.82
N LEU A 167 -5.53 -16.61 29.49
CA LEU A 167 -6.33 -15.91 28.49
C LEU A 167 -7.38 -16.83 27.83
N ILE A 168 -7.96 -17.77 28.58
CA ILE A 168 -8.86 -18.81 28.05
C ILE A 168 -10.09 -18.26 27.31
N THR A 169 -10.48 -17.02 27.62
CA THR A 169 -11.61 -16.32 26.99
C THR A 169 -11.28 -15.71 25.62
N LYS A 170 -10.00 -15.67 25.23
CA LYS A 170 -9.52 -15.06 23.99
C LYS A 170 -9.00 -16.15 23.06
N THR A 171 -9.24 -15.97 21.77
CA THR A 171 -8.64 -16.81 20.72
C THR A 171 -7.15 -16.51 20.58
N THR A 172 -6.36 -17.47 20.09
CA THR A 172 -4.94 -17.26 19.79
C THR A 172 -4.69 -16.02 18.95
N GLN A 173 -5.55 -15.75 17.96
CA GLN A 173 -5.44 -14.58 17.09
C GLN A 173 -5.66 -13.26 17.84
N GLU A 174 -6.60 -13.21 18.78
CA GLU A 174 -6.79 -12.03 19.61
C GLU A 174 -5.60 -11.79 20.53
N ILE A 175 -5.04 -12.85 21.13
CA ILE A 175 -3.83 -12.76 21.97
C ILE A 175 -2.65 -12.20 21.15
N VAL A 176 -2.44 -12.70 19.93
CA VAL A 176 -1.41 -12.19 19.00
C VAL A 176 -1.57 -10.69 18.76
N VAL A 177 -2.78 -10.21 18.46
CA VAL A 177 -3.04 -8.78 18.20
C VAL A 177 -2.73 -7.91 19.42
N TYR A 178 -3.06 -8.38 20.64
CA TYR A 178 -2.72 -7.63 21.85
C TYR A 178 -1.21 -7.59 22.10
N LEU A 179 -0.51 -8.72 21.90
CA LEU A 179 0.94 -8.79 22.08
C LEU A 179 1.68 -7.97 21.01
N GLU A 180 1.24 -7.97 19.75
CA GLU A 180 1.75 -7.09 18.68
C GLU A 180 1.69 -5.62 19.11
N LYS A 181 0.55 -5.20 19.68
CA LYS A 181 0.36 -3.84 20.18
C LYS A 181 1.30 -3.51 21.34
N CYS A 182 1.56 -4.46 22.25
CA CYS A 182 2.52 -4.27 23.34
C CYS A 182 3.95 -4.13 22.83
N LEU A 183 4.35 -4.94 21.86
CA LEU A 183 5.70 -4.94 21.27
C LEU A 183 5.99 -3.68 20.44
N SER A 184 4.95 -2.99 19.99
CA SER A 184 5.05 -1.69 19.29
C SER A 184 5.45 -0.54 20.21
N LEU A 185 5.46 -0.74 21.53
CA LEU A 185 5.87 0.25 22.52
C LEU A 185 7.40 0.26 22.73
N PRO A 186 7.97 1.35 23.29
CA PRO A 186 9.36 1.40 23.73
C PRO A 186 9.70 0.23 24.66
N GLU A 187 10.94 -0.27 24.59
CA GLU A 187 11.40 -1.47 25.30
C GLU A 187 11.13 -1.42 26.82
N GLU A 188 11.31 -0.24 27.42
CA GLU A 188 11.05 0.06 28.84
C GLU A 188 9.58 -0.14 29.26
N ASP A 189 8.63 -0.04 28.32
CA ASP A 189 7.19 -0.13 28.58
C ASP A 189 6.60 -1.51 28.24
N ARG A 190 7.33 -2.36 27.50
CA ARG A 190 6.80 -3.63 26.96
C ARG A 190 6.38 -4.60 28.05
N ILE A 191 7.21 -4.79 29.07
CA ILE A 191 6.97 -5.73 30.18
C ILE A 191 5.67 -5.36 30.90
N PHE A 192 5.47 -4.08 31.21
CA PHE A 192 4.26 -3.60 31.88
C PHE A 192 3.02 -3.69 30.99
N ALA A 193 3.16 -3.42 29.69
CA ALA A 193 2.07 -3.54 28.74
C ALA A 193 1.61 -5.01 28.60
N VAL A 194 2.56 -5.95 28.52
CA VAL A 194 2.26 -7.40 28.49
C VAL A 194 1.63 -7.84 29.82
N LYS A 195 2.16 -7.42 30.96
CA LYS A 195 1.56 -7.67 32.29
C LYS A 195 0.10 -7.25 32.32
N ASN A 196 -0.20 -6.03 31.82
CA ASN A 196 -1.57 -5.50 31.83
C ASN A 196 -2.52 -6.29 30.92
N VAL A 197 -2.03 -6.82 29.79
CA VAL A 197 -2.81 -7.73 28.93
C VAL A 197 -3.10 -9.05 29.64
N LEU A 198 -2.11 -9.61 30.34
CA LEU A 198 -2.26 -10.84 31.13
C LEU A 198 -3.19 -10.63 32.35
N ALA A 199 -3.12 -9.46 33.00
CA ALA A 199 -4.01 -9.09 34.09
C ALA A 199 -5.45 -8.79 33.62
N GLY A 200 -5.63 -8.36 32.37
CA GLY A 200 -6.92 -8.00 31.78
C GLY A 200 -7.90 -9.17 31.59
N SER A 201 -7.46 -10.43 31.64
CA SER A 201 -8.37 -11.59 31.72
C SER A 201 -8.88 -11.86 33.14
N VAL A 202 -8.13 -11.45 34.16
CA VAL A 202 -8.49 -11.61 35.58
C VAL A 202 -9.68 -10.71 35.94
N ALA A 203 -9.85 -9.58 35.25
CA ALA A 203 -10.94 -8.63 35.52
C ALA A 203 -12.35 -9.09 35.05
N VAL A 204 -12.45 -10.13 34.21
CA VAL A 204 -13.75 -10.61 33.70
C VAL A 204 -14.31 -11.79 34.51
N ALA A 205 -13.49 -12.41 35.35
CA ALA A 205 -13.89 -13.54 36.17
C ALA A 205 -13.65 -13.23 37.66
N GLU A 206 -14.53 -12.42 38.28
CA GLU A 206 -14.98 -12.62 39.67
C GLU A 206 -15.97 -11.53 40.11
N SER A 207 -17.25 -11.73 39.78
CA SER A 207 -18.32 -11.42 40.72
C SER A 207 -18.75 -12.71 41.40
N ASN A 208 -17.89 -13.26 42.27
CA ASN A 208 -18.32 -14.15 43.34
C ASN A 208 -17.30 -14.15 44.47
N ARG A 209 -17.76 -13.69 45.63
CA ARG A 209 -17.01 -13.66 46.89
C ARG A 209 -16.45 -15.04 47.24
N GLY A 210 -15.13 -15.12 47.32
CA GLY A 210 -14.45 -15.96 48.30
C GLY A 210 -13.63 -17.11 47.72
N THR A 211 -12.45 -16.80 47.21
CA THR A 211 -11.20 -17.53 47.47
C THR A 211 -10.05 -16.72 46.88
N SER A 212 -9.08 -16.36 47.71
CA SER A 212 -7.87 -15.66 47.31
C SER A 212 -7.10 -16.47 46.26
N ASN A 213 -7.18 -16.05 45.01
CA ASN A 213 -6.14 -16.29 44.03
C ASN A 213 -5.88 -14.96 43.32
N GLU A 214 -5.42 -13.97 44.11
CA GLU A 214 -4.68 -12.84 43.55
C GLU A 214 -3.47 -13.47 42.87
N ILE A 215 -3.56 -13.70 41.55
CA ILE A 215 -2.37 -14.05 40.77
C ILE A 215 -1.38 -12.94 41.07
N ASN A 216 -0.28 -13.31 41.71
CA ASN A 216 0.62 -12.36 42.33
C ASN A 216 1.12 -11.43 41.23
N GLU A 217 1.06 -10.12 41.42
CA GLU A 217 1.50 -9.17 40.38
C GLU A 217 2.95 -9.43 39.94
N LEU A 218 3.75 -10.01 40.85
CA LEU A 218 5.10 -10.50 40.58
C LEU A 218 5.11 -11.71 39.62
N GLU A 219 4.21 -12.67 39.76
CA GLU A 219 4.12 -13.84 38.86
C GLU A 219 3.69 -13.44 37.44
N LEU A 220 2.85 -12.40 37.30
CA LEU A 220 2.48 -11.84 36.00
C LEU A 220 3.64 -11.07 35.34
N LEU A 221 4.48 -10.42 36.15
CA LEU A 221 5.69 -9.75 35.67
C LEU A 221 6.72 -10.78 35.21
N ASP A 222 6.96 -11.83 36.01
CA ASP A 222 7.88 -12.91 35.66
C ASP A 222 7.43 -13.60 34.35
N LEU A 223 6.12 -13.87 34.20
CA LEU A 223 5.58 -14.45 32.98
C LEU A 223 5.69 -13.50 31.77
N ALA A 224 5.51 -12.20 31.98
CA ALA A 224 5.67 -11.20 30.92
C ALA A 224 7.14 -11.11 30.46
N GLU A 225 8.09 -11.20 31.39
CA GLU A 225 9.53 -11.23 31.12
C GLU A 225 9.91 -12.51 30.37
N GLU A 226 9.51 -13.69 30.86
CA GLU A 226 9.74 -14.98 30.19
C GLU A 226 9.19 -15.00 28.74
N LEU A 227 8.01 -14.40 28.53
CA LEU A 227 7.40 -14.30 27.20
C LEU A 227 8.22 -13.41 26.25
N LEU A 228 8.72 -12.27 26.74
CA LEU A 228 9.51 -11.35 25.94
C LEU A 228 10.90 -11.91 25.62
N GLU A 229 11.53 -12.60 26.56
CA GLU A 229 12.79 -13.31 26.33
C GLU A 229 12.63 -14.39 25.24
N LYS A 230 11.57 -15.20 25.32
CA LYS A 230 11.31 -16.24 24.30
C LYS A 230 11.01 -15.66 22.93
N LEU A 231 10.30 -14.54 22.88
CA LEU A 231 10.08 -13.84 21.61
C LEU A 231 11.37 -13.28 21.04
N ALA A 232 12.26 -12.74 21.87
CA ALA A 232 13.58 -12.30 21.43
C ALA A 232 14.43 -13.46 20.88
N GLU A 233 14.41 -14.63 21.53
CA GLU A 233 15.10 -15.84 21.05
C GLU A 233 14.58 -16.31 19.68
N ILE A 234 13.27 -16.22 19.43
CA ILE A 234 12.66 -16.62 18.15
C ILE A 234 12.93 -15.60 17.03
N LEU A 235 13.02 -14.32 17.38
CA LEU A 235 13.17 -13.22 16.41
C LEU A 235 14.61 -12.97 15.98
N GLY A 236 15.61 -13.31 16.81
CA GLY A 236 17.03 -13.29 16.48
C GLY A 236 17.65 -11.89 16.40
#